data_AF-A0A069IUQ5-F1
#
_entry.id   AF-A0A069IUQ5-F1
#
_cell.length_a   1.000
_cell.length_b   1.000
_cell.length_c   1.000
_cell.angle_alpha   90.00
_cell.angle_beta   90.00
_cell.angle_gamma   90.00
#
_symmetry.space_group_name_H-M   'P 1'
#
loop_
_entity.id
_entity.type
_entity.pdbx_description
1 polymer ?
#
loop_
_entity_poly.entity_id
_entity_poly.type
_entity_poly.pdbx_seq_one_letter_code
_entity_poly.pdbx_strand_id
1 'polypeptide(L)'
;MNRFGNPDRNRAVAVWLFATAAVVFLMVVVGGITRLTGSGLSITEWQPIMGAVPPLNDAQWAEAFDKYKQIPQYAQINAGMSLGEFQGIFWWEWLHRLIGRVVGLVFALPLVFFLACRMSPQRSVLRQWAMPDRLIWRCVLLLALGGLQGLIGWWMVSSGLSERVSVAPERLATHLGLAFVLFAALIWTGLEAWNGEDHGRAPGGWARGAGILLGVVFVQCLLGALVAGGHAGLVYTDWPLMDGAVLPPADWSLGAGAFLHDKALIQFNHRLVAYGLLIAVSIYAFQAWRWRVAEGMGLAAFVLAAVVWLQAVLGIVTLMHAVPVWLGVLHQAGAAVVLAVATANLWLVLRAQPRIFMSGPRTMGL
;
A
#
# COMPACT_ATOMS: atom_id res chain seq x y z
N MET A 1 -13.72 -5.65 -40.26
CA MET A 1 -15.04 -5.21 -39.76
C MET A 1 -15.07 -5.34 -38.24
N ASN A 2 -14.71 -4.27 -37.52
CA ASN A 2 -14.80 -4.22 -36.05
C ASN A 2 -16.04 -3.40 -35.68
N ARG A 3 -17.17 -4.05 -35.35
CA ARG A 3 -18.38 -3.35 -34.88
C ARG A 3 -19.07 -3.99 -33.68
N PHE A 4 -18.45 -4.99 -33.06
CA PHE A 4 -18.80 -5.43 -31.72
C PHE A 4 -17.55 -5.25 -30.88
N GLY A 5 -17.62 -4.45 -29.82
CA GLY A 5 -16.49 -4.25 -28.91
C GLY A 5 -15.92 -5.60 -28.51
N ASN A 6 -14.59 -5.74 -28.52
CA ASN A 6 -13.95 -6.99 -28.11
C ASN A 6 -14.49 -7.34 -26.70
N PRO A 7 -15.24 -8.44 -26.51
CA PRO A 7 -15.85 -8.79 -25.23
C PRO A 7 -14.81 -8.94 -24.11
N ASP A 8 -13.53 -9.02 -24.47
CA ASP A 8 -12.43 -9.06 -23.52
C ASP A 8 -12.03 -7.70 -22.93
N ARG A 9 -12.33 -6.56 -23.56
CA ARG A 9 -11.87 -5.24 -23.07
C ARG A 9 -13.05 -4.43 -22.56
N ASN A 10 -12.95 -3.89 -21.35
CA ASN A 10 -13.97 -3.04 -20.78
C ASN A 10 -13.34 -1.85 -20.01
N ARG A 11 -13.37 -0.68 -20.66
CA ARG A 11 -12.80 0.56 -20.10
C ARG A 11 -13.57 1.05 -18.88
N ALA A 12 -14.89 0.85 -18.80
CA ALA A 12 -15.67 1.26 -17.65
C ALA A 12 -15.27 0.47 -16.40
N VAL A 13 -15.10 -0.85 -16.54
CA VAL A 13 -14.58 -1.71 -15.47
C VAL A 13 -13.17 -1.29 -15.07
N ALA A 14 -12.29 -1.00 -16.04
CA ALA A 14 -10.93 -0.55 -15.76
C ALA A 14 -10.88 0.78 -14.98
N VAL A 15 -11.63 1.80 -15.43
CA VAL A 15 -11.72 3.11 -14.75
C VAL A 15 -12.25 2.95 -13.33
N TRP A 16 -13.27 2.11 -13.13
CA TRP A 16 -13.79 1.80 -11.79
C TRP A 16 -12.74 1.16 -10.89
N LEU A 17 -11.97 0.19 -11.39
CA LEU A 17 -10.91 -0.47 -10.61
C LEU A 17 -9.78 0.50 -10.26
N PHE A 18 -9.38 1.38 -11.20
CA PHE A 18 -8.39 2.43 -10.93
C PHE A 18 -8.91 3.50 -9.96
N ALA A 19 -10.18 3.88 -10.07
CA ALA A 19 -10.82 4.79 -9.12
C ALA A 19 -10.83 4.17 -7.71
N THR A 20 -11.17 2.89 -7.59
CA THR A 20 -11.10 2.17 -6.31
C THR A 20 -9.66 2.15 -5.78
N ALA A 21 -8.66 1.87 -6.64
CA ALA A 21 -7.26 1.90 -6.24
C ALA A 21 -6.83 3.30 -5.73
N ALA A 22 -7.32 4.38 -6.35
CA ALA A 22 -7.06 5.74 -5.88
C ALA A 22 -7.68 6.02 -4.50
N VAL A 23 -8.88 5.52 -4.21
CA VAL A 23 -9.48 5.63 -2.87
C VAL A 23 -8.70 4.77 -1.86
N VAL A 24 -8.22 3.59 -2.24
CA VAL A 24 -7.33 2.76 -1.38
C VAL A 24 -6.00 3.47 -1.12
N PHE A 25 -5.43 4.16 -2.11
CA PHE A 25 -4.25 5.00 -1.91
C PHE A 25 -4.52 6.11 -0.89
N LEU A 26 -5.65 6.83 -1.02
CA LEU A 26 -6.06 7.85 -0.04
C LEU A 26 -6.24 7.23 1.36
N MET A 27 -6.84 6.04 1.45
CA MET A 27 -6.98 5.30 2.70
C MET A 27 -5.62 5.02 3.35
N VAL A 28 -4.61 4.61 2.57
CA VAL A 28 -3.25 4.41 3.06
C VAL A 28 -2.64 5.71 3.58
N VAL A 29 -2.83 6.83 2.88
CA VAL A 29 -2.32 8.15 3.32
C VAL A 29 -2.96 8.57 4.64
N VAL A 30 -4.29 8.52 4.74
CA VAL A 30 -5.02 8.88 5.95
C VAL A 30 -4.69 7.93 7.10
N GLY A 31 -4.58 6.63 6.85
CA GLY A 31 -4.15 5.66 7.86
C GLY A 31 -2.73 5.93 8.38
N GLY A 32 -1.84 6.41 7.51
CA GLY A 32 -0.51 6.90 7.90
C GLY A 32 -0.58 8.10 8.84
N ILE A 33 -1.47 9.06 8.56
CA ILE A 33 -1.72 10.20 9.45
C ILE A 33 -2.25 9.69 10.79
N THR A 34 -3.34 8.90 10.80
CA THR A 34 -3.96 8.33 12.00
C THR A 34 -2.95 7.60 12.89
N ARG A 35 -2.00 6.88 12.31
CA ARG A 35 -0.92 6.23 13.05
C ARG A 35 0.04 7.27 13.63
N LEU A 36 0.58 8.15 12.79
CA LEU A 36 1.68 9.06 13.15
C LEU A 36 1.24 10.14 14.14
N THR A 37 -0.05 10.47 14.19
CA THR A 37 -0.65 11.36 15.20
C THR A 37 -1.07 10.63 16.47
N GLY A 38 -0.83 9.31 16.58
CA GLY A 38 -1.25 8.50 17.74
C GLY A 38 -2.76 8.26 17.83
N SER A 39 -3.50 8.56 16.76
CA SER A 39 -4.96 8.55 16.74
C SER A 39 -5.60 7.17 16.63
N GLY A 40 -4.85 6.12 16.27
CA GLY A 40 -5.40 4.80 15.94
C GLY A 40 -6.07 4.01 17.08
N LEU A 41 -6.25 4.59 18.26
CA LEU A 41 -6.89 3.99 19.43
C LEU A 41 -7.96 4.90 20.07
N SER A 42 -8.29 6.02 19.42
CA SER A 42 -9.30 6.99 19.89
C SER A 42 -10.74 6.46 19.83
N ILE A 43 -11.02 5.47 18.97
CA ILE A 43 -12.33 4.81 18.85
C ILE A 43 -12.20 3.36 19.33
N THR A 44 -12.59 3.11 20.58
CA THR A 44 -12.42 1.82 21.25
C THR A 44 -13.43 0.76 20.84
N GLU A 45 -14.53 1.16 20.21
CA GLU A 45 -15.60 0.26 19.79
C GLU A 45 -15.55 -0.08 18.29
N TRP A 46 -16.00 -1.29 17.97
CA TRP A 46 -16.17 -1.74 16.59
C TRP A 46 -17.64 -1.62 16.18
N GLN A 47 -17.96 -0.52 15.51
CA GLN A 47 -19.29 -0.23 14.97
C GLN A 47 -19.24 -0.12 13.43
N PRO A 48 -19.32 -1.24 12.68
CA PRO A 48 -19.14 -1.26 11.22
C PRO A 48 -20.12 -0.36 10.48
N ILE A 49 -21.38 -0.33 10.91
CA ILE A 49 -22.45 0.44 10.26
C ILE A 49 -22.69 1.76 11.01
N MET A 50 -23.07 1.70 12.29
CA MET A 50 -23.46 2.87 13.06
C MET A 50 -22.32 3.88 13.28
N GLY A 51 -21.06 3.43 13.30
CA GLY A 51 -19.90 4.30 13.44
C GLY A 51 -19.56 5.14 12.21
N ALA A 52 -20.41 5.15 11.18
CA ALA A 52 -20.31 6.11 10.08
C ALA A 52 -20.72 7.52 10.51
N VAL A 53 -21.63 7.63 11.47
CA VAL A 53 -22.06 8.91 12.06
C VAL A 53 -21.15 9.21 13.26
N PRO A 54 -20.43 10.36 13.27
CA PRO A 54 -19.62 10.76 14.43
C PRO A 54 -20.52 11.26 15.57
N PRO A 55 -19.99 11.48 16.78
CA PRO A 55 -20.72 12.16 17.84
C PRO A 55 -21.23 13.54 17.38
N LEU A 56 -22.52 13.81 17.59
CA LEU A 56 -23.22 15.00 17.08
C LEU A 56 -23.56 16.01 18.19
N ASN A 57 -23.40 15.65 19.46
CA ASN A 57 -23.70 16.51 20.60
C ASN A 57 -22.72 16.25 21.76
N ASP A 58 -22.74 17.14 22.75
CA ASP A 58 -21.80 17.13 23.88
C ASP A 58 -21.87 15.85 24.71
N ALA A 59 -23.07 15.28 24.88
CA ALA A 59 -23.25 14.03 25.63
C ALA A 59 -22.57 12.84 24.93
N GLN A 60 -22.72 12.72 23.60
CA GLN A 60 -22.06 11.68 22.82
C GLN A 60 -20.54 11.86 22.78
N TRP A 61 -20.06 13.11 22.73
CA TRP A 61 -18.63 13.40 22.82
C TRP A 61 -18.05 13.04 24.19
N ALA A 62 -18.76 13.36 25.26
CA ALA A 62 -18.37 12.97 26.62
C ALA A 62 -18.31 11.44 26.77
N GLU A 63 -19.31 10.71 26.28
CA GLU A 63 -19.33 9.24 26.33
C GLU A 63 -18.13 8.64 25.57
N ALA A 64 -17.87 9.10 24.34
CA ALA A 64 -16.74 8.63 23.55
C ALA A 64 -15.40 8.91 24.26
N PHE A 65 -15.27 10.08 24.86
CA PHE A 65 -14.07 10.46 25.60
C PHE A 65 -13.90 9.64 26.88
N ASP A 66 -14.98 9.37 27.62
CA ASP A 66 -14.94 8.55 28.82
C ASP A 66 -14.54 7.10 28.51
N LYS A 67 -14.94 6.55 27.36
CA LYS A 67 -14.44 5.26 26.87
C LYS A 67 -12.93 5.31 26.57
N TYR A 68 -12.45 6.39 25.97
CA TYR A 68 -11.02 6.57 25.70
C TYR A 68 -10.18 6.69 26.99
N LYS A 69 -10.71 7.33 28.04
CA LYS A 69 -10.03 7.42 29.35
C LYS A 69 -9.77 6.07 30.01
N GLN A 70 -10.49 5.02 29.62
CA GLN A 70 -10.35 3.67 30.17
C GLN A 70 -9.19 2.88 29.58
N ILE A 71 -8.58 3.32 28.46
CA ILE A 71 -7.51 2.58 27.80
C ILE A 71 -6.11 3.04 28.26
N PRO A 72 -5.08 2.17 28.16
CA PRO A 72 -3.72 2.50 28.61
C PRO A 72 -3.12 3.75 27.96
N GLN A 73 -3.45 4.02 26.69
CA GLN A 73 -2.92 5.20 25.98
C GLN A 73 -3.30 6.51 26.68
N TYR A 74 -4.53 6.64 27.18
CA TYR A 74 -4.91 7.83 27.95
C TYR A 74 -4.14 7.88 29.27
N ALA A 75 -4.15 6.79 30.04
CA ALA A 75 -3.54 6.76 31.37
C ALA A 75 -2.03 7.02 31.36
N GLN A 76 -1.31 6.56 30.33
CA GLN A 76 0.16 6.59 30.30
C GLN A 76 0.75 7.70 29.43
N ILE A 77 0.05 8.12 28.36
CA ILE A 77 0.57 9.08 27.38
C ILE A 77 -0.21 10.38 27.40
N ASN A 78 -1.54 10.31 27.46
CA ASN A 78 -2.44 11.47 27.27
C ASN A 78 -3.18 11.88 28.56
N ALA A 79 -2.57 11.63 29.73
CA ALA A 79 -3.21 11.92 31.02
C ALA A 79 -3.45 13.43 31.16
N GLY A 80 -4.69 13.81 31.45
CA GLY A 80 -5.08 15.23 31.55
C GLY A 80 -5.46 15.89 30.22
N MET A 81 -5.50 15.13 29.11
CA MET A 81 -5.98 15.60 27.81
C MET A 81 -7.38 16.22 27.92
N SER A 82 -7.60 17.33 27.21
CA SER A 82 -8.89 17.98 27.09
C SER A 82 -9.79 17.31 26.06
N LEU A 83 -11.10 17.60 26.10
CA LEU A 83 -12.03 17.09 25.08
C LEU A 83 -11.66 17.56 23.67
N GLY A 84 -11.17 18.79 23.51
CA GLY A 84 -10.77 19.33 22.21
C GLY A 84 -9.56 18.61 21.60
N GLU A 85 -8.57 18.26 22.42
CA GLU A 85 -7.44 17.43 21.99
C GLU A 85 -7.87 16.01 21.62
N PHE A 86 -8.78 15.42 22.40
CA PHE A 86 -9.40 14.13 22.07
C PHE A 86 -10.13 14.18 20.73
N GLN A 87 -10.91 15.22 20.46
CA GLN A 87 -11.58 15.40 19.16
C GLN A 87 -10.57 15.42 18.01
N GLY A 88 -9.41 16.06 18.18
CA GLY A 88 -8.34 16.08 17.19
C GLY A 88 -7.87 14.67 16.79
N ILE A 89 -7.61 13.79 17.76
CA ILE A 89 -7.25 12.40 17.45
C ILE A 89 -8.44 11.58 16.94
N PHE A 90 -9.64 11.81 17.47
CA PHE A 90 -10.85 11.12 17.06
C PHE A 90 -11.15 11.32 15.57
N TRP A 91 -11.05 12.55 15.07
CA TRP A 91 -11.37 12.88 13.67
C TRP A 91 -10.49 12.12 12.68
N TRP A 92 -9.19 11.97 12.96
CA TRP A 92 -8.31 11.21 12.08
C TRP A 92 -8.66 9.73 12.03
N GLU A 93 -9.01 9.12 13.16
CA GLU A 93 -9.42 7.72 13.17
C GLU A 93 -10.79 7.52 12.53
N TRP A 94 -11.75 8.39 12.84
CA TRP A 94 -13.08 8.37 12.24
C TRP A 94 -13.00 8.52 10.71
N LEU A 95 -12.21 9.48 10.21
CA LEU A 95 -12.03 9.72 8.77
C LEU A 95 -11.42 8.49 8.09
N HIS A 96 -10.40 7.88 8.68
CA HIS A 96 -9.82 6.63 8.18
C HIS A 96 -10.88 5.52 8.11
N ARG A 97 -11.65 5.29 9.19
CA ARG A 97 -12.73 4.28 9.21
C ARG A 97 -13.83 4.59 8.20
N LEU A 98 -14.19 5.86 8.01
CA LEU A 98 -15.18 6.29 7.02
C LEU A 98 -14.71 6.01 5.60
N ILE A 99 -13.46 6.36 5.25
CA ILE A 99 -12.90 6.06 3.93
C ILE A 99 -12.90 4.54 3.69
N GLY A 100 -12.57 3.72 4.70
CA GLY A 100 -12.67 2.27 4.60
C GLY A 100 -14.07 1.77 4.20
N ARG A 101 -15.14 2.37 4.76
CA ARG A 101 -16.53 2.07 4.37
C ARG A 101 -16.83 2.54 2.95
N VAL A 102 -16.37 3.73 2.59
CA VAL A 102 -16.53 4.29 1.23
C VAL A 102 -15.84 3.39 0.20
N VAL A 103 -14.65 2.87 0.46
CA VAL A 103 -13.98 1.88 -0.41
C VAL A 103 -14.88 0.67 -0.65
N GLY A 104 -15.49 0.13 0.41
CA GLY A 104 -16.43 -0.98 0.32
C GLY A 104 -17.61 -0.69 -0.63
N LEU A 105 -18.21 0.50 -0.53
CA LEU A 105 -19.33 0.93 -1.39
C LEU A 105 -18.88 1.21 -2.83
N VAL A 106 -17.78 1.94 -3.01
CA VAL A 106 -17.18 2.28 -4.32
C VAL A 106 -16.78 1.02 -5.08
N PHE A 107 -16.42 -0.07 -4.37
CA PHE A 107 -16.17 -1.35 -5.01
C PHE A 107 -17.46 -2.18 -5.21
N ALA A 108 -18.25 -2.40 -4.17
CA ALA A 108 -19.38 -3.33 -4.22
C ALA A 108 -20.50 -2.87 -5.17
N LEU A 109 -20.86 -1.58 -5.18
CA LEU A 109 -21.99 -1.09 -5.99
C LEU A 109 -21.72 -1.22 -7.50
N PRO A 110 -20.57 -0.76 -8.04
CA PRO A 110 -20.28 -0.95 -9.46
C PRO A 110 -20.07 -2.43 -9.83
N LEU A 111 -19.52 -3.26 -8.92
CA LEU A 111 -19.44 -4.70 -9.16
C LEU A 111 -20.84 -5.30 -9.40
N VAL A 112 -21.79 -5.02 -8.52
CA VAL A 112 -23.19 -5.48 -8.67
C VAL A 112 -23.79 -4.94 -9.97
N PHE A 113 -23.57 -3.67 -10.29
CA PHE A 113 -24.05 -3.06 -11.54
C PHE A 113 -23.48 -3.77 -12.79
N PHE A 114 -22.17 -4.02 -12.85
CA PHE A 114 -21.55 -4.68 -14.00
C PHE A 114 -21.96 -6.15 -14.14
N LEU A 115 -22.25 -6.83 -13.03
CA LEU A 115 -22.82 -8.18 -13.03
C LEU A 115 -24.29 -8.17 -13.49
N ALA A 116 -25.10 -7.23 -13.02
CA ALA A 116 -26.49 -7.06 -13.47
C ALA A 116 -26.59 -6.75 -14.97
N CYS A 117 -25.65 -5.96 -15.50
CA CYS A 117 -25.54 -5.69 -16.94
C CYS A 117 -25.33 -6.97 -17.79
N ARG A 118 -24.81 -8.06 -17.20
CA ARG A 118 -24.70 -9.37 -17.89
C ARG A 118 -26.06 -10.04 -18.09
N MET A 119 -27.02 -9.79 -17.21
CA MET A 119 -28.38 -10.34 -17.29
C MET A 119 -29.21 -9.66 -18.38
N SER A 120 -28.74 -8.53 -18.93
CA SER A 120 -29.42 -7.81 -19.99
C SER A 120 -29.34 -8.54 -21.34
N PRO A 121 -30.37 -8.42 -22.21
CA PRO A 121 -30.37 -9.01 -23.56
C PRO A 121 -29.12 -8.61 -24.37
N GLN A 122 -28.63 -9.51 -25.22
CA GLN A 122 -27.37 -9.31 -25.97
C GLN A 122 -27.34 -8.03 -26.82
N ARG A 123 -28.50 -7.58 -27.30
CA ARG A 123 -28.64 -6.36 -28.11
C ARG A 123 -28.84 -5.08 -27.28
N SER A 124 -28.95 -5.18 -25.96
CA SER A 124 -29.14 -4.03 -25.07
C SER A 124 -27.88 -3.20 -24.95
N VAL A 125 -28.03 -1.87 -24.90
CA VAL A 125 -26.92 -0.93 -24.59
C VAL A 125 -26.31 -1.26 -23.24
N LEU A 126 -27.08 -1.76 -22.27
CA LEU A 126 -26.57 -2.16 -20.96
C LEU A 126 -25.55 -3.29 -21.05
N ARG A 127 -25.65 -4.17 -22.07
CA ARG A 127 -24.73 -5.29 -22.25
C ARG A 127 -23.30 -4.83 -22.54
N GLN A 128 -23.09 -3.61 -23.05
CA GLN A 128 -21.74 -3.07 -23.29
C GLN A 128 -20.97 -2.78 -21.99
N TRP A 129 -21.68 -2.64 -20.86
CA TRP A 129 -21.10 -2.42 -19.54
C TRP A 129 -20.82 -3.73 -18.79
N ALA A 130 -21.27 -4.86 -19.32
CA ALA A 130 -21.11 -6.17 -18.72
C ALA A 130 -19.64 -6.47 -18.37
N MET A 131 -19.40 -6.98 -17.16
CA MET A 131 -18.08 -7.42 -16.73
C MET A 131 -17.60 -8.60 -17.60
N PRO A 132 -16.34 -8.60 -18.09
CA PRO A 132 -15.73 -9.75 -18.74
C PRO A 132 -15.64 -10.96 -17.79
N ASP A 133 -15.99 -12.16 -18.26
CA ASP A 133 -16.16 -13.35 -17.43
C ASP A 133 -14.89 -13.71 -16.62
N ARG A 134 -13.71 -13.56 -17.22
CA ARG A 134 -12.41 -13.80 -16.56
C ARG A 134 -12.16 -12.93 -15.32
N LEU A 135 -12.78 -11.75 -15.25
CA LEU A 135 -12.54 -10.78 -14.19
C LEU A 135 -13.49 -10.98 -13.01
N ILE A 136 -14.58 -11.74 -13.19
CA ILE A 136 -15.60 -11.94 -12.16
C ILE A 136 -14.97 -12.53 -10.90
N TRP A 137 -14.26 -13.66 -11.02
CA TRP A 137 -13.66 -14.31 -9.86
C TRP A 137 -12.58 -13.44 -9.20
N ARG A 138 -11.80 -12.69 -9.99
CA ARG A 138 -10.81 -11.73 -9.47
C ARG A 138 -11.50 -10.64 -8.65
N CYS A 139 -12.60 -10.08 -9.14
CA CYS A 139 -13.35 -9.03 -8.45
C CYS A 139 -14.07 -9.55 -7.20
N VAL A 140 -14.60 -10.78 -7.22
CA VAL A 140 -15.16 -11.43 -6.03
C VAL A 140 -14.09 -11.64 -4.97
N LEU A 141 -12.90 -12.12 -5.35
CA LEU A 141 -11.77 -12.27 -4.44
C LEU A 141 -11.33 -10.90 -3.87
N LEU A 142 -11.27 -9.86 -4.70
CA LEU A 142 -10.96 -8.50 -4.24
C LEU A 142 -12.00 -7.96 -3.24
N LEU A 143 -13.30 -8.24 -3.44
CA LEU A 143 -14.34 -7.91 -2.46
C LEU A 143 -14.10 -8.64 -1.13
N ALA A 144 -13.80 -9.94 -1.19
CA ALA A 144 -13.52 -10.75 -0.01
C ALA A 144 -12.28 -10.26 0.74
N LEU A 145 -11.20 -9.92 0.02
CA LEU A 145 -9.99 -9.32 0.59
C LEU A 145 -10.28 -7.93 1.20
N GLY A 146 -11.16 -7.13 0.60
CA GLY A 146 -11.62 -5.87 1.17
C GLY A 146 -12.40 -6.05 2.47
N GLY A 147 -13.25 -7.08 2.56
CA GLY A 147 -13.91 -7.46 3.81
C GLY A 147 -12.92 -7.93 4.87
N LEU A 148 -11.96 -8.78 4.49
CA LEU A 148 -10.87 -9.23 5.36
C LEU A 148 -10.01 -8.06 5.86
N GLN A 149 -9.80 -7.03 5.04
CA GLN A 149 -9.06 -5.83 5.43
C GLN A 149 -9.72 -5.13 6.63
N GLY A 150 -11.06 -5.05 6.65
CA GLY A 150 -11.81 -4.53 7.81
C GLY A 150 -11.59 -5.38 9.06
N LEU A 151 -11.64 -6.71 8.94
CA LEU A 151 -11.40 -7.63 10.05
C LEU A 151 -9.98 -7.51 10.62
N ILE A 152 -8.97 -7.46 9.74
CA ILE A 152 -7.57 -7.28 10.15
C ILE A 152 -7.36 -5.89 10.78
N GLY A 153 -8.04 -4.86 10.28
CA GLY A 153 -8.01 -3.51 10.87
C GLY A 153 -8.55 -3.50 12.31
N TRP A 154 -9.68 -4.17 12.56
CA TRP A 154 -10.20 -4.37 13.91
C TRP A 154 -9.22 -5.12 14.81
N TRP A 155 -8.67 -6.24 14.34
CA TRP A 155 -7.70 -7.04 15.07
C TRP A 155 -6.41 -6.26 15.39
N MET A 156 -5.99 -5.36 14.50
CA MET A 156 -4.89 -4.44 14.74
C MET A 156 -5.22 -3.49 15.89
N VAL A 157 -6.35 -2.78 15.84
CA VAL A 157 -6.77 -1.83 16.89
C VAL A 157 -6.92 -2.52 18.24
N SER A 158 -7.52 -3.72 18.27
CA SER A 158 -7.75 -4.44 19.52
C SER A 158 -6.47 -4.77 20.31
N SER A 159 -5.30 -4.82 19.66
CA SER A 159 -4.02 -5.02 20.35
C SER A 159 -3.60 -3.86 21.25
N GLY A 160 -4.11 -2.65 21.01
CA GLY A 160 -3.75 -1.44 21.75
C GLY A 160 -4.78 -1.01 22.79
N LEU A 161 -5.83 -1.81 23.04
CA LEU A 161 -6.93 -1.41 23.93
C LEU A 161 -6.74 -1.85 25.39
N SER A 162 -5.93 -2.87 25.68
CA SER A 162 -5.78 -3.44 27.03
C SER A 162 -4.35 -3.44 27.58
N GLU A 163 -3.36 -3.88 26.79
CA GLU A 163 -2.00 -4.16 27.27
C GLU A 163 -0.94 -3.17 26.78
N ARG A 164 -1.28 -2.31 25.81
CA ARG A 164 -0.31 -1.46 25.09
C ARG A 164 -0.87 -0.06 24.87
N VAL A 165 0.02 0.90 24.67
CA VAL A 165 -0.32 2.31 24.35
C VAL A 165 -0.39 2.58 22.85
N SER A 166 -0.05 1.58 22.03
CA SER A 166 -0.10 1.63 20.57
C SER A 166 -0.44 0.25 20.02
N VAL A 167 -0.88 0.20 18.76
CA VAL A 167 -1.09 -1.07 18.06
C VAL A 167 0.22 -1.84 17.92
N ALA A 168 0.13 -3.17 17.93
CA ALA A 168 1.29 -4.04 17.76
C ALA A 168 1.89 -3.89 16.34
N PRO A 169 3.23 -3.71 16.20
CA PRO A 169 3.88 -3.46 14.91
C PRO A 169 3.59 -4.52 13.85
N GLU A 170 3.56 -5.80 14.24
CA GLU A 170 3.29 -6.92 13.37
C GLU A 170 1.84 -6.93 12.85
N ARG A 171 0.87 -6.49 13.66
CA ARG A 171 -0.54 -6.37 13.24
C ARG A 171 -0.71 -5.20 12.28
N LEU A 172 -0.02 -4.08 12.54
CA LEU A 172 0.04 -2.95 11.62
C LEU A 172 0.65 -3.35 10.27
N ALA A 173 1.79 -4.05 10.30
CA ALA A 173 2.46 -4.54 9.10
C ALA A 173 1.58 -5.50 8.30
N THR A 174 0.84 -6.39 8.99
CA THR A 174 -0.13 -7.29 8.36
C THR A 174 -1.26 -6.52 7.68
N HIS A 175 -1.84 -5.54 8.38
CA HIS A 175 -2.92 -4.71 7.84
C HIS A 175 -2.47 -3.90 6.62
N LEU A 176 -1.32 -3.23 6.70
CA LEU A 176 -0.78 -2.46 5.57
C LEU A 176 -0.35 -3.38 4.42
N GLY A 177 0.24 -4.54 4.72
CA GLY A 177 0.62 -5.53 3.73
C GLY A 177 -0.58 -6.04 2.92
N LEU A 178 -1.68 -6.39 3.58
CA LEU A 178 -2.92 -6.77 2.91
C LEU A 178 -3.52 -5.62 2.09
N ALA A 179 -3.45 -4.38 2.59
CA ALA A 179 -3.85 -3.19 1.83
C ALA A 179 -3.05 -3.06 0.53
N PHE A 180 -1.73 -3.27 0.59
CA PHE A 180 -0.83 -3.19 -0.54
C PHE A 180 -1.00 -4.33 -1.55
N VAL A 181 -1.31 -5.55 -1.09
CA VAL A 181 -1.73 -6.64 -1.97
C VAL A 181 -3.00 -6.27 -2.72
N LEU A 182 -4.02 -5.76 -2.00
CA LEU A 182 -5.29 -5.34 -2.59
C LEU A 182 -5.08 -4.20 -3.60
N PHE A 183 -4.27 -3.19 -3.25
CA PHE A 183 -3.93 -2.06 -4.10
C PHE A 183 -3.23 -2.50 -5.39
N ALA A 184 -2.19 -3.33 -5.30
CA ALA A 184 -1.49 -3.89 -6.46
C ALA A 184 -2.44 -4.74 -7.33
N ALA A 185 -3.29 -5.55 -6.71
CA ALA A 185 -4.26 -6.39 -7.42
C ALA A 185 -5.36 -5.59 -8.12
N LEU A 186 -5.81 -4.46 -7.55
CA LEU A 186 -6.73 -3.53 -8.22
C LEU A 186 -6.09 -2.92 -9.46
N ILE A 187 -4.84 -2.43 -9.34
CA ILE A 187 -4.09 -1.86 -10.48
C ILE A 187 -3.92 -2.92 -11.57
N TRP A 188 -3.46 -4.11 -11.20
CA TRP A 188 -3.28 -5.22 -12.13
C TRP A 188 -4.59 -5.56 -12.84
N THR A 189 -5.68 -5.74 -12.09
CA THR A 189 -6.98 -6.10 -12.66
C THR A 189 -7.55 -4.97 -13.53
N GLY A 190 -7.31 -3.71 -13.18
CA GLY A 190 -7.66 -2.55 -14.00
C GLY A 190 -6.92 -2.53 -15.33
N LEU A 191 -5.61 -2.82 -15.32
CA LEU A 191 -4.80 -2.95 -16.54
C LEU A 191 -5.28 -4.10 -17.42
N GLU A 192 -5.65 -5.23 -16.81
CA GLU A 192 -6.24 -6.39 -17.50
C GLU A 192 -7.59 -6.05 -18.13
N ALA A 193 -8.46 -5.30 -17.43
CA ALA A 193 -9.75 -4.84 -17.95
C ALA A 193 -9.58 -3.87 -19.13
N TRP A 194 -8.57 -3.00 -19.07
CA TRP A 194 -8.29 -2.02 -20.11
C TRP A 194 -7.73 -2.67 -21.38
N ASN A 195 -6.82 -3.64 -21.23
CA ASN A 195 -6.01 -4.17 -22.33
C ASN A 195 -6.44 -5.56 -22.85
N GLY A 196 -7.31 -6.28 -22.15
CA GLY A 196 -7.83 -7.58 -22.62
C GLY A 196 -6.90 -8.75 -22.32
N GLU A 197 -7.26 -9.98 -22.74
CA GLU A 197 -6.50 -11.22 -22.46
C GLU A 197 -5.25 -11.42 -23.31
N ASP A 198 -4.92 -10.52 -24.23
CA ASP A 198 -3.74 -10.71 -25.08
C ASP A 198 -2.45 -10.69 -24.25
N HIS A 199 -1.85 -11.88 -24.06
CA HIS A 199 -0.57 -12.04 -23.39
C HIS A 199 0.53 -12.24 -24.43
N GLY A 200 1.62 -11.47 -24.30
CA GLY A 200 2.86 -11.73 -25.02
C GLY A 200 3.63 -12.91 -24.44
N ARG A 201 4.73 -13.29 -25.08
CA ARG A 201 5.69 -14.26 -24.54
C ARG A 201 6.91 -13.49 -24.04
N ALA A 202 6.83 -13.02 -22.80
CA ALA A 202 7.92 -12.29 -22.15
C ALA A 202 9.21 -13.14 -22.10
N PRO A 203 10.41 -12.55 -22.28
CA PRO A 203 11.64 -13.27 -22.01
C PRO A 203 11.73 -13.61 -20.52
N GLY A 204 11.96 -14.89 -20.21
CA GLY A 204 11.89 -15.39 -18.84
C GLY A 204 12.79 -14.66 -17.84
N GLY A 205 13.96 -14.18 -18.27
CA GLY A 205 14.88 -13.41 -17.42
C GLY A 205 14.31 -12.06 -16.98
N TRP A 206 13.67 -11.32 -17.89
CA TRP A 206 13.08 -10.01 -17.60
C TRP A 206 11.85 -10.12 -16.71
N ALA A 207 10.97 -11.10 -16.99
CA ALA A 207 9.80 -11.38 -16.16
C ALA A 207 10.22 -11.75 -14.72
N ARG A 208 11.24 -12.60 -14.57
CA ARG A 208 11.78 -12.98 -13.26
C ARG A 208 12.38 -11.76 -12.54
N GLY A 209 13.19 -10.96 -13.22
CA GLY A 209 13.79 -9.75 -12.64
C GLY A 209 12.74 -8.76 -12.15
N ALA A 210 11.74 -8.44 -12.98
CA ALA A 210 10.63 -7.56 -12.59
C ALA A 210 9.81 -8.13 -11.42
N GLY A 211 9.58 -9.45 -11.40
CA GLY A 211 8.88 -10.13 -10.32
C GLY A 211 9.63 -10.09 -8.99
N ILE A 212 10.95 -10.32 -9.03
CA ILE A 212 11.82 -10.20 -7.85
C ILE A 212 11.80 -8.75 -7.33
N LEU A 213 11.93 -7.75 -8.22
CA LEU A 213 11.89 -6.35 -7.80
C LEU A 213 10.56 -5.97 -7.15
N LEU A 214 9.43 -6.40 -7.70
CA LEU A 214 8.12 -6.19 -7.07
C LEU A 214 8.05 -6.86 -5.69
N GLY A 215 8.56 -8.09 -5.56
CA GLY A 215 8.63 -8.79 -4.29
C GLY A 215 9.49 -8.07 -3.24
N VAL A 216 10.67 -7.59 -3.63
CA VAL A 216 11.57 -6.84 -2.75
C VAL A 216 10.97 -5.48 -2.36
N VAL A 217 10.31 -4.78 -3.29
CA VAL A 217 9.55 -3.55 -2.99
C VAL A 217 8.46 -3.83 -1.94
N PHE A 218 7.71 -4.93 -2.11
CA PHE A 218 6.69 -5.31 -1.14
C PHE A 218 7.28 -5.62 0.24
N VAL A 219 8.38 -6.37 0.30
CA VAL A 219 9.12 -6.61 1.56
C VAL A 219 9.63 -5.31 2.18
N GLN A 220 10.16 -4.39 1.38
CA GLN A 220 10.61 -3.07 1.86
C GLN A 220 9.47 -2.27 2.49
N CYS A 221 8.26 -2.34 1.91
CA CYS A 221 7.06 -1.75 2.49
C CYS A 221 6.70 -2.37 3.84
N LEU A 222 6.79 -3.70 3.99
CA LEU A 222 6.53 -4.38 5.27
C LEU A 222 7.56 -4.00 6.34
N LEU A 223 8.84 -3.93 5.98
CA LEU A 223 9.90 -3.45 6.88
C LEU A 223 9.65 -1.99 7.28
N GLY A 224 9.19 -1.14 6.35
CA GLY A 224 8.77 0.23 6.66
C GLY A 224 7.60 0.28 7.63
N ALA A 225 6.63 -0.63 7.49
CA ALA A 225 5.51 -0.77 8.42
C ALA A 225 5.96 -1.17 9.83
N LEU A 226 6.98 -2.03 9.95
CA LEU A 226 7.59 -2.39 11.24
C LEU A 226 8.36 -1.21 11.85
N VAL A 227 9.18 -0.50 11.07
CA VAL A 227 9.86 0.73 11.52
C VAL A 227 8.83 1.73 12.05
N ALA A 228 7.74 1.85 11.31
CA ALA A 228 6.65 2.71 11.68
C ALA A 228 5.97 2.25 12.99
N GLY A 229 5.41 1.05 13.03
CA GLY A 229 4.68 0.54 14.20
C GLY A 229 5.54 0.47 15.46
N GLY A 230 6.82 0.13 15.32
CA GLY A 230 7.78 0.07 16.42
C GLY A 230 8.31 1.43 16.87
N HIS A 231 7.92 2.53 16.20
CA HIS A 231 8.48 3.87 16.42
C HIS A 231 10.03 3.89 16.30
N ALA A 232 10.59 3.00 15.49
CA ALA A 232 12.03 2.80 15.37
C ALA A 232 12.72 3.95 14.63
N GLY A 233 11.99 4.67 13.77
CA GLY A 233 12.52 5.84 13.07
C GLY A 233 12.89 7.03 13.96
N LEU A 234 12.50 7.01 15.24
CA LEU A 234 12.82 8.04 16.23
C LEU A 234 14.08 7.72 17.05
N VAL A 235 14.69 6.56 16.88
CA VAL A 235 15.82 6.10 17.71
C VAL A 235 17.14 6.62 17.17
N TYR A 236 17.51 6.21 15.95
CA TYR A 236 18.76 6.63 15.31
C TYR A 236 18.44 7.52 14.13
N THR A 237 18.56 8.84 14.28
CA THR A 237 18.14 9.83 13.27
C THR A 237 19.28 10.33 12.38
N ASP A 238 20.47 9.74 12.49
CA ASP A 238 21.60 9.99 11.59
C ASP A 238 21.65 9.00 10.42
N TRP A 239 22.42 9.38 9.39
CA TRP A 239 22.68 8.62 8.18
C TRP A 239 24.07 8.99 7.62
N PRO A 240 24.87 8.05 7.08
CA PRO A 240 24.55 6.63 6.83
C PRO A 240 24.71 5.72 8.04
N LEU A 241 25.39 6.19 9.09
CA LEU A 241 25.53 5.48 10.36
C LEU A 241 24.25 5.56 11.19
N MET A 242 24.28 4.87 12.33
CA MET A 242 23.26 4.83 13.36
C MET A 242 23.97 5.09 14.69
N ASP A 243 23.97 6.34 15.13
CA ASP A 243 24.71 6.87 16.29
C ASP A 243 26.20 6.48 16.26
N GLY A 244 26.85 6.72 15.11
CA GLY A 244 28.27 6.43 14.91
C GLY A 244 28.61 4.95 14.62
N ALA A 245 27.64 4.04 14.65
CA ALA A 245 27.82 2.62 14.31
C ALA A 245 27.12 2.24 12.99
N VAL A 246 27.59 1.18 12.31
CA VAL A 246 26.87 0.62 11.14
C VAL A 246 25.62 -0.14 11.56
N LEU A 247 25.73 -0.91 12.64
CA LEU A 247 24.64 -1.60 13.32
C LEU A 247 24.83 -1.37 14.83
N PRO A 248 23.90 -0.65 15.49
CA PRO A 248 23.95 -0.48 16.94
C PRO A 248 23.70 -1.81 17.67
N PRO A 249 24.01 -1.88 18.98
CA PRO A 249 23.68 -3.06 19.79
C PRO A 249 22.18 -3.38 19.71
N ALA A 250 21.88 -4.64 19.38
CA ALA A 250 20.52 -5.17 19.34
C ALA A 250 20.29 -6.11 20.53
N ASP A 251 19.07 -6.15 21.05
CA ASP A 251 18.67 -7.08 22.11
C ASP A 251 18.45 -8.50 21.57
N TRP A 252 19.53 -9.29 21.57
CA TRP A 252 19.51 -10.67 21.14
C TRP A 252 18.81 -11.63 22.12
N SER A 253 18.44 -11.18 23.33
CA SER A 253 17.69 -12.01 24.26
C SER A 253 16.29 -12.39 23.73
N LEU A 254 15.79 -11.60 22.77
CA LEU A 254 14.54 -11.84 22.03
C LEU A 254 14.66 -12.94 20.96
N GLY A 255 15.85 -13.48 20.71
CA GLY A 255 16.11 -14.46 19.65
C GLY A 255 15.70 -13.95 18.27
N ALA A 256 14.99 -14.78 17.49
CA ALA A 256 14.46 -14.37 16.19
C ALA A 256 13.41 -13.22 16.28
N GLY A 257 12.82 -13.01 17.46
CA GLY A 257 11.90 -11.90 17.71
C GLY A 257 12.56 -10.52 17.62
N ALA A 258 13.90 -10.44 17.78
CA ALA A 258 14.64 -9.18 17.65
C ALA A 258 14.39 -8.51 16.28
N PHE A 259 14.23 -9.29 15.21
CA PHE A 259 13.97 -8.77 13.86
C PHE A 259 12.64 -8.02 13.73
N LEU A 260 11.70 -8.26 14.65
CA LEU A 260 10.36 -7.67 14.67
C LEU A 260 10.14 -6.67 15.81
N HIS A 261 10.94 -6.74 16.87
CA HIS A 261 10.71 -5.99 18.10
C HIS A 261 11.89 -5.13 18.58
N ASP A 262 13.13 -5.43 18.16
CA ASP A 262 14.28 -4.58 18.47
C ASP A 262 14.34 -3.38 17.51
N LYS A 263 14.32 -2.16 18.06
CA LYS A 263 14.21 -0.94 17.25
C LYS A 263 15.45 -0.72 16.37
N ALA A 264 16.65 -1.05 16.86
CA ALA A 264 17.88 -0.90 16.08
C ALA A 264 17.84 -1.85 14.88
N LEU A 265 17.49 -3.12 15.11
CA LEU A 265 17.50 -4.16 14.09
C LEU A 265 16.40 -3.94 13.05
N ILE A 266 15.18 -3.56 13.46
CA ILE A 266 14.09 -3.21 12.52
C ILE A 266 14.53 -2.06 11.59
N GLN A 267 15.11 -1.01 12.16
CA GLN A 267 15.57 0.15 11.38
C GLN A 267 16.74 -0.21 10.46
N PHE A 268 17.72 -0.95 10.96
CA PHE A 268 18.87 -1.42 10.18
C PHE A 268 18.43 -2.29 9.00
N ASN A 269 17.53 -3.26 9.22
CA ASN A 269 17.03 -4.14 8.18
C ASN A 269 16.29 -3.36 7.08
N HIS A 270 15.48 -2.37 7.46
CA HIS A 270 14.81 -1.51 6.49
C HIS A 270 15.81 -0.71 5.63
N ARG A 271 16.90 -0.19 6.23
CA ARG A 271 17.97 0.51 5.49
C ARG A 271 18.73 -0.45 4.57
N LEU A 272 19.10 -1.63 5.08
CA LEU A 272 19.90 -2.61 4.34
C LEU A 272 19.17 -3.12 3.08
N VAL A 273 17.89 -3.47 3.22
CA VAL A 273 17.08 -3.91 2.08
C VAL A 273 16.84 -2.75 1.11
N ALA A 274 16.71 -1.50 1.57
CA ALA A 274 16.64 -0.33 0.69
C ALA A 274 17.91 -0.17 -0.17
N TYR A 275 19.10 -0.34 0.41
CA TYR A 275 20.36 -0.27 -0.35
C TYR A 275 20.46 -1.38 -1.40
N GLY A 276 20.12 -2.61 -1.02
CA GLY A 276 20.05 -3.73 -1.96
C GLY A 276 19.06 -3.48 -3.10
N LEU A 277 17.89 -2.91 -2.78
CA LEU A 277 16.89 -2.53 -3.76
C LEU A 277 17.41 -1.43 -4.71
N LEU A 278 18.08 -0.39 -4.21
CA LEU A 278 18.68 0.67 -5.03
C LEU A 278 19.70 0.13 -6.03
N ILE A 279 20.55 -0.78 -5.60
CA ILE A 279 21.51 -1.47 -6.48
C ILE A 279 20.76 -2.29 -7.53
N ALA A 280 19.79 -3.09 -7.10
CA ALA A 280 19.03 -3.97 -7.99
C ALA A 280 18.25 -3.21 -9.07
N VAL A 281 17.54 -2.12 -8.71
CA VAL A 281 16.80 -1.31 -9.69
C VAL A 281 17.73 -0.56 -10.64
N SER A 282 18.90 -0.13 -10.16
CA SER A 282 19.90 0.54 -10.99
C SER A 282 20.51 -0.42 -12.01
N ILE A 283 20.85 -1.64 -11.59
CA ILE A 283 21.30 -2.72 -12.48
C ILE A 283 20.20 -3.09 -13.48
N TYR A 284 18.94 -3.18 -13.04
CA TYR A 284 17.81 -3.48 -13.91
C TYR A 284 17.60 -2.41 -15.00
N ALA A 285 17.59 -1.12 -14.62
CA ALA A 285 17.47 -0.01 -15.56
C ALA A 285 18.67 0.08 -16.52
N PHE A 286 19.89 -0.12 -16.02
CA PHE A 286 21.09 -0.16 -16.85
C PHE A 286 21.03 -1.29 -17.89
N GLN A 287 20.60 -2.49 -17.48
CA GLN A 287 20.40 -3.59 -18.41
C GLN A 287 19.32 -3.27 -19.45
N ALA A 288 18.22 -2.62 -19.06
CA ALA A 288 17.14 -2.29 -19.98
C ALA A 288 17.63 -1.35 -21.09
N TRP A 289 18.49 -0.40 -20.73
CA TRP A 289 19.18 0.50 -21.63
C TRP A 289 20.24 -0.19 -22.52
N ARG A 290 21.07 -1.05 -21.91
CA ARG A 290 22.16 -1.79 -22.55
C ARG A 290 21.66 -2.71 -23.65
N TRP A 291 20.52 -3.37 -23.41
CA TRP A 291 19.90 -4.39 -24.27
C TRP A 291 18.78 -3.83 -25.16
N ARG A 292 18.57 -2.50 -25.19
CA ARG A 292 17.56 -1.82 -26.03
C ARG A 292 16.20 -2.50 -25.96
N VAL A 293 15.77 -2.82 -24.74
CA VAL A 293 14.45 -3.38 -24.51
C VAL A 293 13.41 -2.41 -25.07
N ALA A 294 12.38 -2.96 -25.74
CA ALA A 294 11.25 -2.23 -26.34
C ALA A 294 10.96 -0.83 -25.78
N GLU A 295 10.63 0.10 -26.68
CA GLU A 295 10.01 1.36 -26.31
C GLU A 295 8.78 1.11 -25.42
N GLY A 296 8.76 1.71 -24.23
CA GLY A 296 7.79 1.46 -23.16
C GLY A 296 8.36 0.65 -21.97
N MET A 297 9.03 -0.48 -22.22
CA MET A 297 9.65 -1.28 -21.15
C MET A 297 10.95 -0.64 -20.62
N GLY A 298 11.79 -0.12 -21.53
CA GLY A 298 12.98 0.64 -21.12
C GLY A 298 12.61 1.86 -20.28
N LEU A 299 11.58 2.61 -20.71
CA LEU A 299 11.04 3.74 -19.96
C LEU A 299 10.49 3.30 -18.59
N ALA A 300 9.70 2.22 -18.54
CA ALA A 300 9.16 1.70 -17.29
C ALA A 300 10.27 1.31 -16.28
N ALA A 301 11.35 0.70 -16.74
CA ALA A 301 12.51 0.38 -15.91
C ALA A 301 13.20 1.63 -15.36
N PHE A 302 13.38 2.67 -16.18
CA PHE A 302 13.92 3.95 -15.74
C PHE A 302 13.01 4.70 -14.77
N VAL A 303 11.70 4.71 -15.03
CA VAL A 303 10.70 5.30 -14.13
C VAL A 303 10.73 4.58 -12.79
N LEU A 304 10.76 3.24 -12.77
CA LEU A 304 10.87 2.45 -11.54
C LEU A 304 12.14 2.80 -10.76
N ALA A 305 13.30 2.86 -11.42
CA ALA A 305 14.53 3.26 -10.75
C ALA A 305 14.44 4.69 -10.19
N ALA A 306 13.92 5.64 -10.97
CA ALA A 306 13.77 7.04 -10.54
C ALA A 306 12.87 7.18 -9.31
N VAL A 307 11.69 6.53 -9.29
CA VAL A 307 10.79 6.61 -8.14
C VAL A 307 11.37 5.93 -6.89
N VAL A 308 12.15 4.85 -7.05
CA VAL A 308 12.83 4.19 -5.93
C VAL A 308 13.96 5.07 -5.37
N TRP A 309 14.73 5.73 -6.23
CA TRP A 309 15.75 6.70 -5.80
C TRP A 309 15.14 7.89 -5.06
N LEU A 310 14.07 8.49 -5.60
CA LEU A 310 13.33 9.56 -4.94
C LEU A 310 12.78 9.11 -3.58
N GLN A 311 12.25 7.89 -3.52
CA GLN A 311 11.73 7.31 -2.29
C GLN A 311 12.84 7.10 -1.24
N ALA A 312 14.03 6.67 -1.65
CA ALA A 312 15.17 6.52 -0.76
C ALA A 312 15.64 7.87 -0.21
N VAL A 313 15.77 8.88 -1.06
CA VAL A 313 16.11 10.27 -0.64
C VAL A 313 15.07 10.78 0.34
N LEU A 314 13.78 10.63 0.02
CA LEU A 314 12.69 11.01 0.92
C LEU A 314 12.77 10.27 2.25
N GLY A 315 13.08 8.97 2.26
CA GLY A 315 13.24 8.18 3.48
C GLY A 315 14.40 8.67 4.36
N ILE A 316 15.53 9.00 3.75
CA ILE A 316 16.69 9.60 4.44
C ILE A 316 16.32 10.96 5.02
N VAL A 317 15.65 11.82 4.25
CA VAL A 317 15.20 13.15 4.72
C VAL A 317 14.19 13.00 5.88
N THR A 318 13.21 12.11 5.76
CA THR A 318 12.24 11.79 6.83
C THR A 318 12.94 11.38 8.11
N LEU A 319 13.94 10.50 7.99
CA LEU A 319 14.72 10.00 9.10
C LEU A 319 15.53 11.12 9.79
N MET A 320 16.29 11.89 9.00
CA MET A 320 17.17 12.95 9.50
C MET A 320 16.43 14.10 10.19
N HIS A 321 15.13 14.24 9.94
CA HIS A 321 14.27 15.22 10.60
C HIS A 321 13.46 14.62 11.76
N ALA A 322 13.79 13.41 12.22
CA ALA A 322 13.06 12.70 13.29
C ALA A 322 11.57 12.46 12.97
N VAL A 323 11.27 12.10 11.72
CA VAL A 323 9.96 11.62 11.26
C VAL A 323 8.81 12.60 11.59
N PRO A 324 8.88 13.87 11.17
CA PRO A 324 7.73 14.75 11.33
C PRO A 324 6.57 14.19 10.50
N VAL A 325 5.35 14.33 11.01
CA VAL A 325 4.16 13.62 10.50
C VAL A 325 4.04 13.72 8.97
N TRP A 326 4.20 14.93 8.40
CA TRP A 326 4.07 15.14 6.96
C TRP A 326 5.14 14.40 6.13
N LEU A 327 6.40 14.32 6.60
CA LEU A 327 7.45 13.55 5.91
C LEU A 327 7.21 12.04 6.04
N GLY A 328 6.75 11.58 7.20
CA GLY A 328 6.37 10.18 7.40
C GLY A 328 5.23 9.76 6.48
N VAL A 329 4.18 10.59 6.38
CA VAL A 329 3.04 10.37 5.49
C VAL A 329 3.45 10.44 4.02
N LEU A 330 4.27 11.42 3.64
CA LEU A 330 4.77 11.55 2.26
C LEU A 330 5.61 10.34 1.87
N HIS A 331 6.46 9.84 2.77
CA HIS A 331 7.25 8.64 2.54
C HIS A 331 6.35 7.39 2.39
N GLN A 332 5.32 7.25 3.23
CA GLN A 332 4.35 6.15 3.09
C GLN A 332 3.56 6.24 1.76
N ALA A 333 3.15 7.44 1.36
CA ALA A 333 2.49 7.67 0.08
C ALA A 333 3.41 7.32 -1.10
N GLY A 334 4.68 7.75 -1.04
CA GLY A 334 5.70 7.42 -2.03
C GLY A 334 5.96 5.92 -2.14
N ALA A 335 5.92 5.18 -1.02
CA ALA A 335 6.04 3.72 -1.02
C ALA A 335 4.90 3.05 -1.81
N ALA A 336 3.66 3.54 -1.66
CA ALA A 336 2.52 3.07 -2.43
C ALA A 336 2.68 3.39 -3.93
N VAL A 337 3.22 4.57 -4.29
CA VAL A 337 3.55 4.91 -5.68
C VAL A 337 4.60 3.97 -6.27
N VAL A 338 5.69 3.70 -5.53
CA VAL A 338 6.72 2.75 -5.94
C VAL A 338 6.12 1.37 -6.20
N LEU A 339 5.24 0.90 -5.32
CA LEU A 339 4.54 -0.39 -5.50
C LEU A 339 3.64 -0.41 -6.74
N ALA A 340 2.90 0.67 -7.00
CA ALA A 340 2.08 0.81 -8.21
C ALA A 340 2.94 0.76 -9.49
N VAL A 341 4.06 1.49 -9.50
CA VAL A 341 5.00 1.51 -10.63
C VAL A 341 5.66 0.15 -10.83
N ALA A 342 6.07 -0.54 -9.76
CA ALA A 342 6.65 -1.88 -9.83
C ALA A 342 5.64 -2.90 -10.37
N THR A 343 4.38 -2.79 -9.96
CA THR A 343 3.27 -3.63 -10.44
C THR A 343 3.02 -3.40 -11.92
N ALA A 344 2.93 -2.14 -12.35
CA ALA A 344 2.77 -1.78 -13.76
C ALA A 344 3.98 -2.22 -14.62
N ASN A 345 5.20 -2.08 -14.10
CA ASN A 345 6.42 -2.54 -14.77
C ASN A 345 6.38 -4.05 -15.00
N LEU A 346 6.07 -4.85 -13.97
CA LEU A 346 5.93 -6.30 -14.13
C LEU A 346 4.81 -6.64 -15.13
N TRP A 347 3.66 -5.98 -15.03
CA TRP A 347 2.54 -6.19 -15.95
C TRP A 347 2.93 -5.94 -17.41
N LEU A 348 3.63 -4.84 -17.70
CA LEU A 348 4.15 -4.51 -19.02
C LEU A 348 5.14 -5.57 -19.52
N VAL A 349 6.08 -5.99 -18.67
CA VAL A 349 7.09 -6.99 -19.01
C VAL A 349 6.44 -8.33 -19.37
N LEU A 350 5.44 -8.79 -18.61
CA LEU A 350 4.75 -10.05 -18.90
C LEU A 350 4.00 -10.05 -20.24
N ARG A 351 3.62 -8.86 -20.73
CA ARG A 351 2.86 -8.70 -21.97
C ARG A 351 3.71 -8.31 -23.18
N ALA A 352 5.02 -8.14 -22.98
CA ALA A 352 5.92 -7.85 -24.08
C ALA A 352 5.99 -9.00 -25.09
N GLN A 353 6.02 -8.68 -26.39
CA GLN A 353 6.21 -9.67 -27.45
C GLN A 353 7.70 -9.94 -27.72
N PRO A 354 8.09 -11.17 -28.11
CA PRO A 354 9.49 -11.52 -28.37
C PRO A 354 10.18 -10.67 -29.45
N ARG A 355 9.45 -10.23 -30.48
CA ARG A 355 9.99 -9.39 -31.57
C ARG A 355 10.50 -8.04 -31.10
N ILE A 356 10.14 -7.62 -29.89
CA ILE A 356 10.56 -6.35 -29.31
C ILE A 356 11.84 -6.48 -28.46
N PHE A 357 12.44 -7.68 -28.43
CA PHE A 357 13.81 -7.95 -28.00
C PHE A 357 14.72 -8.17 -29.23
N MET A 358 14.58 -7.34 -30.26
CA MET A 358 15.60 -7.27 -31.31
C MET A 358 16.60 -6.18 -30.94
N SER A 359 17.68 -6.55 -30.25
CA SER A 359 19.04 -6.10 -30.56
C SER A 359 20.03 -6.55 -29.48
N GLY A 360 21.20 -6.99 -29.94
CA GLY A 360 22.32 -7.30 -29.07
C GLY A 360 22.78 -6.11 -28.24
N PRO A 361 23.79 -6.31 -27.39
CA PRO A 361 24.32 -5.25 -26.56
C PRO A 361 24.70 -4.03 -27.43
N ARG A 362 24.29 -2.80 -27.08
CA ARG A 362 24.90 -1.55 -27.61
C ARG A 362 26.42 -1.75 -27.78
N THR A 363 26.93 -1.74 -28.99
CA THR A 363 28.38 -1.67 -29.20
C THR A 363 28.83 -0.32 -28.67
N MET A 364 29.72 -0.31 -27.68
CA MET A 364 30.51 0.90 -27.45
C MET A 364 31.40 0.99 -28.68
N GLY A 365 31.05 1.85 -29.63
CA GLY A 365 32.00 2.23 -30.66
C GLY A 365 33.21 2.81 -29.95
N LEU A 366 34.34 2.14 -30.07
CA LEU A 366 35.65 2.71 -29.75
C LEU A 366 35.94 3.86 -30.71
#